data_AF-A0A1V5W8Y9-F1
#
_entry.id   AF-A0A1V5W8Y9-F1
#
_cell.length_a   1.000
_cell.length_b   1.000
_cell.length_c   1.000
_cell.angle_alpha   90.00
_cell.angle_beta   90.00
_cell.angle_gamma   90.00
#
_symmetry.space_group_name_H-M   'P 1'
#
loop_
_entity.id
_entity.type
_entity.pdbx_description
1 polymer ?
#
loop_
_entity_poly.entity_id
_entity_poly.type
_entity_poly.pdbx_seq_one_letter_code
_entity_poly.pdbx_strand_id
1 'polypeptide(L)'
;MKCNQCGACCIAPSISTIIPGTTSGKAAGTRCVHLNANMKCSIYEKRPQVCRDFTPSPQICGQNFDEAFKNLSQLEIETAPKVLK
;
A
#
# COMPACT_ATOMS: atom_id res chain seq x y z
N MET A 1 9.47 -5.86 -11.89
CA MET A 1 8.92 -7.24 -11.77
C MET A 1 7.41 -7.22 -12.00
N LYS A 2 6.74 -8.35 -12.22
CA LYS A 2 5.27 -8.39 -12.21
C LYS A 2 4.74 -8.39 -10.76
N CYS A 3 3.55 -7.84 -10.53
CA CYS A 3 2.88 -7.87 -9.23
C CYS A 3 2.59 -9.33 -8.83
N ASN A 4 3.01 -9.75 -7.63
CA ASN A 4 2.77 -11.09 -7.08
C ASN A 4 1.41 -11.24 -6.39
N GLN A 5 0.56 -10.20 -6.42
CA GLN A 5 -0.80 -10.23 -5.87
C GLN A 5 -0.84 -10.58 -4.36
N CYS A 6 0.19 -10.22 -3.60
CA CYS A 6 0.21 -10.45 -2.16
C CYS A 6 -0.72 -9.51 -1.37
N GLY A 7 -1.13 -8.37 -1.94
CA GLY A 7 -2.00 -7.39 -1.29
C GLY A 7 -1.34 -6.50 -0.23
N ALA A 8 -0.04 -6.67 0.06
CA ALA A 8 0.66 -5.85 1.05
C ALA A 8 0.60 -4.35 0.78
N CYS A 9 0.68 -3.91 -0.49
CA CYS A 9 0.54 -2.50 -0.86
C CYS A 9 -0.85 -1.90 -0.55
N CYS A 10 -1.87 -2.73 -0.34
CA CYS A 10 -3.20 -2.29 0.08
C CYS A 10 -3.39 -2.34 1.60
N ILE A 11 -2.42 -2.82 2.37
CA ILE A 11 -2.52 -2.99 3.83
C ILE A 11 -1.44 -2.17 4.54
N ALA A 12 -0.17 -2.33 4.16
CA ALA A 12 0.97 -1.79 4.89
C ALA A 12 1.07 -0.25 4.94
N PRO A 13 1.09 0.49 3.81
CA PRO A 13 1.39 1.93 3.83
C PRO A 13 0.22 2.73 4.42
N SER A 14 0.51 3.87 5.03
CA SER A 14 -0.51 4.88 5.28
C SER A 14 -0.84 5.63 3.99
N ILE A 15 -2.08 6.09 3.87
CA ILE A 15 -2.57 6.87 2.74
C ILE A 15 -3.28 8.07 3.34
N SER A 16 -2.74 9.26 3.20
CA SER A 16 -3.36 10.51 3.68
C SER A 16 -4.42 11.05 2.70
N THR A 17 -4.28 10.75 1.42
CA THR A 17 -5.24 11.15 0.38
C THR A 17 -6.53 10.33 0.46
N ILE A 18 -7.67 10.94 0.11
CA ILE A 18 -8.96 10.25 0.05
C ILE A 18 -8.88 9.07 -0.92
N ILE A 19 -9.35 7.90 -0.47
CA ILE A 19 -9.48 6.72 -1.30
C ILE A 19 -10.84 6.78 -2.01
N PRO A 20 -10.95 6.40 -3.29
CA PRO A 20 -12.24 6.40 -3.97
C PRO A 20 -13.29 5.61 -3.18
N GLY A 21 -14.46 6.18 -2.92
CA GLY A 21 -15.52 5.53 -2.12
C GLY A 21 -15.36 5.61 -0.61
N THR A 22 -14.42 6.40 -0.09
CA THR A 22 -14.30 6.73 1.35
C THR A 22 -14.32 8.25 1.55
N THR A 23 -14.46 8.70 2.80
CA THR A 23 -14.39 10.13 3.19
C THR A 23 -13.00 10.54 3.70
N SER A 24 -12.12 9.56 3.92
CA SER A 24 -10.77 9.75 4.45
C SER A 24 -9.79 8.79 3.80
N GLY A 25 -8.51 8.97 4.07
CA GLY A 25 -7.47 8.02 3.70
C GLY A 25 -7.51 6.72 4.53
N LYS A 26 -6.34 6.11 4.71
CA LYS A 26 -6.18 4.82 5.39
C LYS A 26 -4.95 4.86 6.29
N ALA A 27 -5.07 4.40 7.53
CA ALA A 27 -3.91 4.23 8.40
C ALA A 27 -2.96 3.12 7.91
N ALA A 28 -1.69 3.19 8.29
CA ALA A 28 -0.75 2.10 8.06
C ALA A 28 -1.24 0.82 8.74
N GLY A 29 -1.02 -0.34 8.10
CA GLY A 29 -1.50 -1.64 8.58
C GLY A 29 -3.01 -1.89 8.42
N THR A 30 -3.83 -0.88 8.12
CA THR A 30 -5.27 -1.07 7.88
C THR A 30 -5.52 -1.63 6.49
N ARG A 31 -6.43 -2.61 6.39
CA ARG A 31 -6.88 -3.18 5.11
C ARG A 31 -7.69 -2.15 4.30
N CYS A 32 -7.29 -1.90 3.05
CA CYS A 32 -8.05 -1.04 2.14
C CYS A 32 -9.39 -1.66 1.74
N VAL A 33 -10.44 -0.83 1.63
CA VAL A 33 -11.80 -1.24 1.21
C VAL A 33 -11.83 -1.91 -0.17
N HIS A 34 -10.86 -1.60 -1.04
CA HIS A 34 -10.76 -2.17 -2.38
C HIS A 34 -9.95 -3.46 -2.47
N LEU A 35 -9.40 -3.96 -1.37
CA LEU A 35 -8.68 -5.24 -1.39
C LEU A 35 -9.67 -6.41 -1.33
N ASN A 36 -9.81 -7.12 -2.45
CA ASN A 36 -10.73 -8.24 -2.56
C ASN A 36 -10.19 -9.55 -1.93
N ALA A 37 -11.01 -10.60 -1.94
CA ALA A 37 -10.64 -11.91 -1.39
C ALA A 37 -9.46 -12.59 -2.10
N ASN A 38 -9.17 -12.20 -3.35
CA ASN A 38 -8.05 -12.69 -4.14
C ASN A 38 -6.77 -11.85 -3.97
N MET A 39 -6.73 -10.99 -2.94
CA MET A 39 -5.60 -10.08 -2.66
C MET A 39 -5.25 -9.12 -3.81
N LYS A 40 -6.25 -8.78 -4.63
CA LYS A 40 -6.17 -7.80 -5.71
C LYS A 40 -6.94 -6.53 -5.35
N CYS A 41 -6.46 -5.40 -5.83
CA CYS A 41 -7.23 -4.15 -5.78
C CYS A 41 -8.35 -4.20 -6.82
N SER A 42 -9.60 -4.07 -6.39
CA SER A 42 -10.79 -4.08 -7.25
C SER A 42 -10.87 -2.90 -8.21
N ILE A 43 -10.19 -1.79 -7.89
CA ILE A 43 -10.15 -0.56 -8.69
C ILE A 43 -8.78 -0.31 -9.31
N TYR A 44 -8.01 -1.35 -9.66
CA TYR A 44 -6.59 -1.24 -10.05
C TYR A 44 -6.30 -0.12 -11.08
N GLU A 45 -7.14 0.01 -12.12
CA GLU A 45 -7.01 1.04 -13.17
C GLU A 45 -7.49 2.44 -12.76
N LYS A 46 -8.22 2.56 -11.63
CA LYS A 46 -8.75 3.82 -11.08
C LYS A 46 -8.09 4.19 -9.75
N ARG A 47 -6.99 3.52 -9.40
CA ARG A 47 -6.22 3.81 -8.18
C ARG A 47 -5.78 5.28 -8.15
N PRO A 48 -5.82 5.93 -6.97
CA PRO A 48 -5.27 7.27 -6.79
C PRO A 48 -3.75 7.28 -7.06
N GLN A 49 -3.19 8.46 -7.34
CA GLN A 49 -1.79 8.59 -7.77
C GLN A 49 -0.80 7.94 -6.79
N VAL A 50 -0.97 8.17 -5.49
CA VAL A 50 -0.14 7.57 -4.43
C VAL A 50 -0.04 6.04 -4.53
N CYS A 51 -1.12 5.36 -4.92
CA CYS A 51 -1.14 3.91 -5.10
C CYS A 51 -0.45 3.47 -6.40
N ARG A 52 -0.38 4.35 -7.42
CA ARG A 52 0.32 4.10 -8.69
C ARG A 52 1.81 4.31 -8.56
N ASP A 53 2.24 5.20 -7.68
CA ASP A 53 3.66 5.47 -7.41
C ASP A 53 4.37 4.23 -6.84
N PHE A 54 3.64 3.36 -6.14
CA PHE A 54 4.08 2.02 -5.76
C PHE A 54 4.13 1.06 -6.96
N THR A 55 5.20 1.15 -7.74
CA THR A 55 5.47 0.22 -8.86
C THR A 55 6.06 -1.10 -8.33
N PRO A 56 5.60 -2.28 -8.82
CA PRO A 56 6.13 -3.57 -8.38
C PRO A 56 7.65 -3.72 -8.62
N SER A 57 8.41 -3.82 -7.54
CA SER A 57 9.87 -4.03 -7.52
C SER A 57 10.25 -5.04 -6.43
N PRO A 58 11.41 -5.73 -6.54
CA PRO A 58 11.84 -6.68 -5.51
C PRO A 58 11.94 -6.05 -4.11
N GLN A 59 12.33 -4.78 -4.06
CA GLN A 59 12.44 -4.00 -2.83
C GLN A 59 11.07 -3.76 -2.18
N ILE A 60 9.98 -3.69 -2.96
CA ILE A 60 8.64 -3.46 -2.41
C ILE A 60 7.85 -4.76 -2.22
N CYS A 61 7.91 -5.68 -3.19
CA CYS A 61 7.07 -6.87 -3.21
C CYS A 61 7.70 -8.10 -2.57
N GLY A 62 9.03 -8.15 -2.39
CA GLY A 62 9.73 -9.34 -1.90
C GLY A 62 9.31 -10.62 -2.62
N GLN A 63 9.34 -11.74 -1.90
CA GLN A 63 8.86 -13.04 -2.39
C GLN A 63 7.44 -13.38 -1.95
N ASN A 64 6.99 -12.84 -0.81
CA ASN A 64 5.72 -13.18 -0.17
C ASN A 64 5.11 -11.95 0.53
N PHE A 65 3.93 -12.14 1.14
CA PHE A 65 3.23 -11.09 1.86
C PHE A 65 4.06 -10.50 3.02
N ASP A 66 4.70 -11.34 3.83
CA ASP A 66 5.42 -10.91 5.03
C ASP A 66 6.62 -10.04 4.67
N GLU A 67 7.39 -10.43 3.65
CA GLU A 67 8.48 -9.61 3.12
C GLU A 67 7.98 -8.28 2.56
N ALA A 68 6.92 -8.32 1.73
CA ALA A 68 6.35 -7.10 1.15
C ALA A 68 5.83 -6.15 2.23
N PHE A 69 5.14 -6.69 3.22
CA PHE A 69 4.61 -5.94 4.35
C PHE A 69 5.75 -5.31 5.14
N LYS A 70 6.77 -6.09 5.50
CA LYS A 70 7.96 -5.60 6.21
C LYS A 70 8.65 -4.47 5.44
N ASN A 71 8.86 -4.64 4.14
CA ASN A 71 9.54 -3.65 3.31
C ASN A 71 8.74 -2.34 3.24
N LEU A 72 7.43 -2.42 3.02
CA LEU A 72 6.54 -1.25 2.98
C LEU A 72 6.44 -0.56 4.34
N SER A 73 6.35 -1.31 5.44
CA SER A 73 6.35 -0.75 6.79
C SER A 73 7.68 -0.05 7.13
N GLN A 74 8.80 -0.60 6.67
CA GLN A 74 10.11 0.04 6.85
C GLN A 74 10.16 1.37 6.08
N LEU A 75 9.71 1.38 4.82
CA LEU A 75 9.62 2.61 4.02
C LEU A 75 8.72 3.66 4.68
N GLU A 76 7.58 3.25 5.23
CA GLU A 76 6.67 4.13 5.97
C GLU A 76 7.39 4.81 7.14
N ILE A 77 8.15 4.06 7.94
CA ILE A 77 8.90 4.60 9.09
C ILE A 77 10.01 5.55 8.63
N GLU A 78 10.76 5.16 7.61
CA GLU A 78 11.90 5.94 7.10
C GLU A 78 11.49 7.25 6.42
N THR A 79 10.30 7.26 5.82
CA THR A 79 9.75 8.41 5.08
C THR A 79 8.69 9.18 5.85
N ALA A 80 8.33 8.72 7.05
CA ALA A 80 7.39 9.40 7.92
C ALA A 80 7.81 10.86 8.13
N PRO A 81 6.88 11.82 8.01
CA PRO A 81 7.18 13.23 8.30
C PRO A 81 7.75 13.33 9.71
N LYS A 82 8.98 13.84 9.83
CA LYS A 82 9.55 14.16 11.13
C LYS A 82 8.70 15.29 11.71
N VAL A 83 7.90 14.99 12.73
CA VAL A 83 7.28 16.03 13.54
C VAL A 83 8.43 16.79 14.19
N LEU A 84 8.76 17.96 13.65
CA LEU A 84 9.69 18.88 14.29
C LEU A 84 9.05 19.23 15.63
N LYS A 85 9.71 18.77 16.71
CA LYS A 85 9.41 19.22 18.07
C LYS A 85 9.98 20.61 18.27
#